data_AF-A0A3C0INI3-F1
#
_entry.id   AF-A0A3C0INI3-F1
#
_cell.length_a   1.000
_cell.length_b   1.000
_cell.length_c   1.000
_cell.angle_alpha   90.00
_cell.angle_beta   90.00
_cell.angle_gamma   90.00
#
_symmetry.space_group_name_H-M   'P 1'
#
loop_
_entity.id
_entity.type
_entity.pdbx_description
1 polymer ?
#
loop_
_entity_poly.entity_id
_entity_poly.type
_entity_poly.pdbx_seq_one_letter_code
_entity_poly.pdbx_strand_id
1 'polypeptide(L)'
;PKLGVEKSIYVGLSLFAVGFTLFAFATDGWMMYAFMIPYGLGGIAGPAIQGYISNNIPANEQGELQGALTSLMSATAIVGPPLMTNLFGFF
;
A
#
# COMPACT_ATOMS: atom_id res chain seq x y z
N PRO A 1 1.84 -19.21 7.20
CA PRO A 1 2.34 -18.83 5.84
C PRO A 1 3.88 -18.79 5.83
N LYS A 2 4.53 -19.34 4.78
CA LYS A 2 5.99 -19.62 4.75
C LYS A 2 6.92 -18.41 4.99
N LEU A 3 6.44 -17.18 4.79
CA LEU A 3 7.22 -15.95 5.01
C LEU A 3 7.08 -15.38 6.42
N GLY A 4 6.05 -15.74 7.20
CA GLY A 4 5.70 -15.04 8.44
C GLY A 4 5.08 -13.66 8.18
N VAL A 5 4.16 -13.22 9.03
CA VAL A 5 3.35 -12.01 8.79
C VAL A 5 4.22 -10.76 8.67
N GLU A 6 5.19 -10.61 9.58
CA GLU A 6 6.11 -9.47 9.61
C GLU A 6 6.96 -9.36 8.34
N LYS A 7 7.56 -10.46 7.86
CA LYS A 7 8.36 -10.41 6.62
C LYS A 7 7.48 -10.13 5.40
N SER A 8 6.24 -10.60 5.38
CA SER A 8 5.30 -10.28 4.28
C SER A 8 4.99 -8.79 4.19
N ILE A 9 4.95 -8.07 5.32
CA ILE A 9 4.78 -6.61 5.34
C ILE A 9 5.98 -5.95 4.65
N TYR A 10 7.20 -6.27 5.09
CA TYR A 10 8.42 -5.68 4.52
C TYR A 10 8.58 -6.01 3.04
N VAL A 11 8.30 -7.25 2.62
CA VAL A 11 8.35 -7.66 1.22
C VAL A 11 7.32 -6.90 0.39
N GLY A 12 6.06 -6.81 0.84
CA GLY A 12 5.02 -6.11 0.11
C GLY A 12 5.32 -4.60 -0.03
N LEU A 13 5.79 -3.95 1.05
CA LEU A 13 6.20 -2.55 1.01
C LEU A 13 7.40 -2.31 0.09
N SER A 14 8.38 -3.22 0.10
CA SER A 14 9.56 -3.13 -0.79
C SER A 14 9.13 -3.26 -2.26
N LEU A 15 8.20 -4.16 -2.55
CA LEU A 15 7.65 -4.35 -3.90
C LEU A 15 6.87 -3.11 -4.37
N PHE A 16 6.10 -2.45 -3.50
CA PHE A 16 5.49 -1.17 -3.80
C PHE A 16 6.52 -0.08 -4.08
N ALA A 17 7.54 0.04 -3.24
CA ALA A 17 8.61 1.03 -3.44
C ALA A 17 9.32 0.83 -4.79
N VAL A 18 9.64 -0.42 -5.14
CA VAL A 18 10.21 -0.77 -6.44
C VAL A 18 9.24 -0.43 -7.58
N GLY A 19 7.97 -0.80 -7.46
CA GLY A 19 6.95 -0.49 -8.48
C GLY A 19 6.79 1.01 -8.74
N PHE A 20 6.67 1.82 -7.69
CA PHE A 20 6.59 3.29 -7.82
C PHE A 20 7.87 3.89 -8.39
N THR A 21 9.05 3.38 -8.00
CA THR A 21 10.33 3.82 -8.56
C THR A 21 10.36 3.54 -10.06
N LEU A 22 9.95 2.34 -10.48
CA LEU A 22 9.90 1.98 -11.90
C LEU A 22 8.92 2.86 -12.68
N PHE A 23 7.74 3.16 -12.12
CA PHE A 23 6.79 4.09 -12.75
C PHE A 23 7.40 5.49 -12.96
N ALA A 24 8.22 5.99 -12.03
CA ALA A 24 8.86 7.29 -12.16
C ALA A 24 9.88 7.36 -13.32
N PHE A 25 10.43 6.23 -13.75
CA PHE A 25 11.40 6.12 -14.85
C PHE A 25 10.80 5.52 -16.13
N ALA A 26 9.48 5.32 -16.21
CA ALA A 26 8.84 4.74 -17.39
C ALA A 26 8.90 5.72 -18.57
N THR A 27 9.62 5.35 -19.63
CA THR A 27 9.74 6.16 -20.87
C THR A 27 8.71 5.77 -21.92
N ASP A 28 8.31 4.50 -21.95
CA ASP A 28 7.39 3.94 -22.94
C ASP A 28 6.19 3.28 -22.27
N GLY A 29 5.02 3.39 -22.90
CA GLY A 29 3.76 2.88 -22.34
C GLY A 29 3.77 1.37 -22.06
N TRP A 30 4.54 0.57 -22.81
CA TRP A 30 4.61 -0.88 -22.59
C TRP A 30 5.27 -1.24 -21.24
N MET A 31 6.14 -0.37 -20.71
CA MET A 31 6.84 -0.60 -19.45
C MET A 31 5.88 -0.67 -18.28
N MET A 32 4.76 0.05 -18.33
CA MET A 32 3.73 0.04 -17.29
C MET A 32 3.17 -1.37 -17.06
N TYR A 33 3.01 -2.17 -18.12
CA TYR A 33 2.55 -3.56 -18.00
C TYR A 33 3.56 -4.43 -17.24
N ALA A 34 4.86 -4.25 -17.50
CA ALA A 34 5.91 -4.98 -16.80
C ALA A 34 6.03 -4.52 -15.33
N PHE A 35 5.93 -3.21 -15.09
CA PHE A 35 6.08 -2.61 -13.75
C PHE A 35 4.87 -2.86 -12.85
N MET A 36 3.70 -3.13 -13.43
CA MET A 36 2.54 -3.64 -12.69
C MET A 36 2.80 -4.98 -11.99
N ILE A 37 3.75 -5.80 -12.46
CA ILE A 37 4.05 -7.10 -11.85
C ILE A 37 4.59 -6.93 -10.43
N PRO A 38 5.74 -6.26 -10.19
CA PRO A 38 6.22 -6.03 -8.83
C PRO A 38 5.23 -5.20 -8.01
N TYR A 39 4.61 -4.18 -8.61
CA TYR A 39 3.63 -3.35 -7.91
C TYR A 39 2.42 -4.16 -7.41
N GLY A 40 1.84 -5.01 -8.24
CA GLY A 40 0.69 -5.85 -7.89
C GLY A 40 1.03 -6.89 -6.81
N LEU A 41 2.25 -7.44 -6.85
CA LEU A 41 2.75 -8.34 -5.79
C LEU A 41 2.92 -7.61 -4.45
N GLY A 42 3.11 -6.28 -4.45
CA GLY A 42 3.13 -5.45 -3.25
C GLY A 42 1.80 -5.46 -2.46
N GLY A 43 0.69 -5.80 -3.12
CA GLY A 43 -0.65 -5.86 -2.52
C GLY A 43 -0.78 -6.78 -1.31
N ILE A 44 0.18 -7.68 -1.07
CA ILE A 44 0.23 -8.52 0.12
C ILE A 44 0.42 -7.71 1.42
N ALA A 45 0.97 -6.49 1.35
CA ALA A 45 1.27 -5.67 2.53
C ALA A 45 0.01 -5.29 3.31
N GLY A 46 -1.10 -4.96 2.62
CA GLY A 46 -2.34 -4.52 3.28
C GLY A 46 -2.91 -5.57 4.24
N PRO A 47 -3.27 -6.77 3.74
CA PRO A 47 -3.74 -7.86 4.59
C PRO A 47 -2.70 -8.32 5.63
N ALA A 48 -1.41 -8.25 5.31
CA ALA A 48 -0.35 -8.61 6.25
C ALA A 48 -0.27 -7.61 7.43
N ILE A 49 -0.37 -6.31 7.18
CA ILE A 49 -0.42 -5.27 8.22
C ILE A 49 -1.67 -5.46 9.07
N GLN A 50 -2.83 -5.59 8.44
CA GLN A 50 -4.09 -5.77 9.16
C GLN A 50 -4.07 -7.01 10.04
N GLY A 51 -3.60 -8.15 9.50
CA GLY A 51 -3.47 -9.40 10.25
C GLY A 51 -2.39 -9.35 11.34
N TYR A 52 -1.29 -8.61 11.13
CA TYR A 52 -0.28 -8.44 12.17
C TYR A 52 -0.85 -7.67 13.35
N ILE A 53 -1.48 -6.53 13.09
CA ILE A 53 -2.00 -5.66 14.14
C ILE A 53 -3.17 -6.34 14.85
N SER A 54 -4.11 -6.97 14.12
CA SER A 54 -5.27 -7.64 14.72
C SER A 54 -4.90 -8.82 15.63
N ASN A 55 -3.74 -9.46 15.41
CA ASN A 55 -3.24 -10.54 16.26
C ASN A 55 -2.55 -10.04 17.53
N ASN A 56 -2.16 -8.75 17.58
CA ASN A 56 -1.49 -8.13 18.73
C ASN A 56 -2.46 -7.33 19.62
N ILE A 57 -3.73 -7.23 19.24
CA ILE A 57 -4.76 -6.46 19.95
C ILE A 57 -5.87 -7.41 20.39
N PRO A 58 -6.39 -7.29 21.64
CA PRO A 58 -7.43 -8.19 22.11
C PRO A 58 -8.76 -8.01 21.33
N ALA A 59 -9.55 -9.09 21.27
CA ALA A 59 -10.71 -9.19 20.37
C ALA A 59 -11.79 -8.11 20.60
N ASN A 60 -11.88 -7.59 21.82
CA ASN A 60 -12.79 -6.52 22.22
C ASN A 60 -12.45 -5.16 21.59
N GLU A 61 -11.23 -4.97 21.10
CA GLU A 61 -10.73 -3.71 20.53
C GLU A 61 -10.59 -3.78 18.99
N GLN A 62 -10.95 -4.90 18.36
CA GLN A 62 -10.87 -5.03 16.89
C GLN A 62 -11.77 -4.03 16.15
N GLY A 63 -12.91 -3.65 16.73
CA GLY A 63 -13.77 -2.61 16.16
C GLY A 63 -13.08 -1.24 16.10
N GLU A 64 -12.32 -0.90 17.15
CA GLU A 64 -11.53 0.33 17.21
C GLU A 64 -10.39 0.29 16.19
N LEU A 65 -9.69 -0.85 16.07
CA LEU A 65 -8.65 -1.04 15.05
C LEU A 65 -9.20 -0.85 13.63
N GLN A 66 -10.33 -1.48 13.30
CA GLN A 66 -10.94 -1.37 11.97
C GLN A 66 -11.49 0.04 11.71
N GLY A 67 -12.01 0.69 12.75
CA GLY A 67 -12.37 2.11 12.72
C GLY A 67 -11.15 2.97 12.37
N ALA A 68 -10.04 2.79 13.08
CA ALA A 68 -8.80 3.53 12.87
C ALA A 68 -8.21 3.31 11.46
N LEU A 69 -8.17 2.06 10.97
CA LEU A 69 -7.73 1.74 9.61
C LEU A 69 -8.64 2.39 8.56
N THR A 70 -9.96 2.36 8.76
CA THR A 70 -10.93 2.98 7.85
C THR A 70 -10.81 4.51 7.86
N SER A 71 -10.59 5.11 9.02
CA SER A 71 -10.33 6.54 9.17
C SER A 71 -9.04 6.95 8.46
N LEU A 72 -7.98 6.15 8.58
CA LEU A 72 -6.72 6.38 7.86
C LEU A 72 -6.92 6.30 6.34
N MET A 73 -7.63 5.29 5.85
CA MET A 73 -8.00 5.18 4.43
C MET A 73 -8.79 6.41 3.97
N SER A 74 -9.78 6.85 4.76
CA SER A 74 -10.59 8.03 4.45
C SER A 74 -9.73 9.31 4.39
N ALA A 75 -8.83 9.50 5.36
CA ALA A 75 -7.91 10.63 5.37
C ALA A 75 -7.02 10.64 4.11
N THR A 76 -6.45 9.49 3.73
CA THR A 76 -5.64 9.37 2.51
C THR A 76 -6.47 9.63 1.24
N ALA A 77 -7.74 9.24 1.21
CA ALA A 77 -8.64 9.49 0.09
C ALA A 77 -9.06 10.96 -0.04
N ILE A 78 -9.06 11.72 1.06
CA ILE A 78 -9.31 13.16 1.06
C ILE A 78 -8.06 13.92 0.60
N VAL A 79 -6.89 13.55 1.13
CA VAL A 79 -5.63 14.26 0.89
C VAL A 79 -5.02 13.91 -0.47
N GLY A 80 -5.19 12.66 -0.93
CA GLY A 80 -4.59 12.15 -2.15
C GLY A 80 -4.96 12.91 -3.43
N PRO A 81 -6.26 13.11 -3.74
CA PRO A 81 -6.67 13.78 -4.97
C PRO A 81 -6.18 15.22 -5.07
N PRO A 82 -6.30 16.09 -4.05
CA PRO A 82 -5.69 17.42 -4.09
C PRO A 82 -4.18 17.38 -4.33
N LEU A 83 -3.45 16.48 -3.67
CA LEU A 83 -2.00 16.34 -3.85
C LEU A 83 -1.63 15.98 -5.29
N MET A 84 -2.29 14.97 -5.86
CA MET A 84 -2.03 14.52 -7.23
C MET A 84 -2.46 15.56 -8.25
N THR A 85 -3.65 16.14 -8.11
CA THR A 85 -4.16 17.18 -9.03
C THR A 85 -3.24 18.39 -9.06
N ASN A 86 -2.71 18.84 -7.92
CA ASN A 86 -1.78 19.97 -7.91
C ASN A 86 -0.42 19.60 -8.52
N LEU A 87 0.08 18.37 -8.28
CA LEU A 87 1.34 17.91 -8.86
C LEU A 87 1.27 17.86 -10.39
N PHE A 88 0.23 17.22 -10.95
CA PHE A 88 0.01 17.14 -12.40
C PHE A 88 -0.53 18.44 -13.01
N GLY A 89 -1.07 19.35 -12.21
CA GLY A 89 -1.47 20.69 -12.68
C GLY A 89 -0.29 21.65 -12.80
N PHE A 90 0.81 21.40 -12.09
CA PHE A 90 2.02 22.21 -12.15
C PHE A 90 2.92 21.86 -13.35
N PHE A 91 2.94 20.59 -13.78
CA PHE A 91 3.70 20.08 -14.93
C PHE A 91 2.81 19.92 -16.16
#